data_AF-A0A955IDH6-F1
#
_entry.id   AF-A0A955IDH6-F1
#
_cell.length_a   1.000
_cell.length_b   1.000
_cell.length_c   1.000
_cell.angle_alpha   90.00
_cell.angle_beta   90.00
_cell.angle_gamma   90.00
#
_symmetry.space_group_name_H-M   'P 1'
#
loop_
_entity.id
_entity.type
_entity.pdbx_description
1 polymer ?
#
loop_
_entity_poly.entity_id
_entity_poly.type
_entity_poly.pdbx_seq_one_letter_code
_entity_poly.pdbx_strand_id
1 'polypeptide(L)'
;MKIKIEKKNLLVNTDNKRVLFHKEGKIDLADYSSVISIGDHVEVGNNVMSAPGEYEIEDILFSIFAFGENLDHPDIIFLDSNENIRVLYLLSHVDNLDKSIIEKLPEVNIVIAEIEDSKLDKKMQIVSDLEPDIFVPLVDKSRSEEIKKALGVSNIESVATLNVAQKDIEGESSELLVYLLNN
;
A
#
# COMPACT_ATOMS: atom_id res chain seq x y z
N MET A 1 -9.31 -4.89 8.99
CA MET A 1 -8.85 -3.70 8.23
C MET A 1 -9.83 -3.33 7.11
N LYS A 2 -9.99 -2.03 6.79
CA LYS A 2 -10.74 -1.54 5.62
C LYS A 2 -9.89 -0.60 4.79
N ILE A 3 -9.86 -0.80 3.48
CA ILE A 3 -9.04 -0.04 2.54
C ILE A 3 -9.94 0.55 1.45
N LYS A 4 -9.81 1.85 1.17
CA LYS A 4 -10.53 2.51 0.08
C LYS A 4 -9.77 3.72 -0.45
N ILE A 5 -10.09 4.13 -1.67
CA ILE A 5 -9.66 5.41 -2.20
C ILE A 5 -10.70 6.46 -1.83
N GLU A 6 -10.25 7.61 -1.33
CA GLU A 6 -11.08 8.79 -1.15
C GLU A 6 -10.46 9.94 -1.96
N LYS A 7 -11.13 10.31 -3.06
CA LYS A 7 -10.61 11.26 -4.05
C LYS A 7 -9.32 10.72 -4.67
N LYS A 8 -8.15 11.22 -4.27
CA LYS A 8 -6.83 10.76 -4.74
C LYS A 8 -5.94 10.23 -3.62
N ASN A 9 -6.50 10.06 -2.42
CA ASN A 9 -5.79 9.58 -1.25
C ASN A 9 -6.23 8.14 -0.95
N LEU A 10 -5.33 7.35 -0.37
CA LEU A 10 -5.67 6.02 0.14
C LEU A 10 -5.98 6.13 1.64
N LEU A 11 -7.12 5.60 2.04
CA LEU A 11 -7.52 5.50 3.44
C LEU A 11 -7.47 4.03 3.88
N VAL A 12 -6.71 3.77 4.92
CA VAL A 12 -6.62 2.48 5.61
C VAL A 12 -7.18 2.66 7.01
N ASN A 13 -8.27 1.96 7.33
CA ASN A 13 -8.80 1.89 8.68
C ASN A 13 -8.42 0.55 9.30
N THR A 14 -7.60 0.58 10.33
CA THR A 14 -7.14 -0.61 11.07
C THR A 14 -7.25 -0.34 12.55
N ASP A 15 -7.73 -1.28 13.37
CA ASP A 15 -7.84 -1.10 14.82
C ASP A 15 -8.66 0.13 15.26
N ASN A 16 -9.70 0.50 14.50
CA ASN A 16 -10.48 1.75 14.64
C ASN A 16 -9.66 3.05 14.47
N LYS A 17 -8.41 2.95 14.01
CA LYS A 17 -7.51 4.06 13.70
C LYS A 17 -7.57 4.34 12.21
N ARG A 18 -7.65 5.63 11.86
CA ARG A 18 -7.73 6.08 10.46
C ARG A 18 -6.34 6.51 10.01
N VAL A 19 -5.77 5.76 9.07
CA VAL A 19 -4.46 6.04 8.47
C VAL A 19 -4.65 6.56 7.06
N LEU A 20 -4.18 7.77 6.81
CA LEU A 20 -4.29 8.42 5.52
C LEU A 20 -2.95 8.43 4.79
N PHE A 21 -2.91 7.92 3.57
CA PHE A 21 -1.82 8.15 2.62
C PHE A 21 -2.22 9.35 1.77
N HIS A 22 -1.67 10.51 2.12
CA HIS A 22 -2.09 11.81 1.62
C HIS A 22 -1.23 12.27 0.45
N LYS A 23 -1.84 12.34 -0.72
CA LYS A 23 -1.24 12.75 -1.99
C LYS A 23 -1.60 14.17 -2.36
N GLU A 24 -2.87 14.54 -2.21
CA GLU A 24 -3.33 15.89 -2.54
C GLU A 24 -4.63 16.30 -1.84
N GLY A 25 -4.91 17.60 -1.94
CA GLY A 25 -6.12 18.22 -1.42
C GLY A 25 -5.99 18.62 0.04
N LYS A 26 -6.91 19.47 0.49
CA LYS A 26 -6.96 19.91 1.90
C LYS A 26 -7.54 18.80 2.77
N ILE A 27 -6.91 18.59 3.92
CA ILE A 27 -7.34 17.65 4.95
C ILE A 27 -7.37 18.34 6.31
N ASP A 28 -8.22 17.83 7.20
CA ASP A 28 -8.11 18.12 8.62
C ASP A 28 -7.32 16.99 9.27
N LEU A 29 -6.11 17.28 9.74
CA LEU A 29 -5.22 16.28 10.33
C LEU A 29 -5.82 15.66 11.61
N ALA A 30 -6.76 16.34 12.27
CA ALA A 30 -7.41 15.85 13.49
C ALA A 30 -8.37 14.67 13.22
N ASP A 31 -8.77 14.44 11.96
CA ASP A 31 -9.66 13.36 11.57
C ASP A 31 -8.94 11.99 11.47
N TYR A 32 -7.61 11.96 11.59
CA TYR A 32 -6.77 10.81 11.31
C TYR A 32 -5.83 10.51 12.48
N SER A 33 -5.70 9.23 12.82
CA SER A 33 -4.70 8.76 13.79
C SER A 33 -3.29 8.95 13.24
N SER A 34 -3.09 8.72 11.94
CA SER A 34 -1.79 8.85 11.28
C SER A 34 -1.95 9.32 9.84
N VAL A 35 -1.01 10.13 9.38
CA VAL A 35 -0.99 10.66 8.01
C VAL A 35 0.41 10.44 7.42
N ILE A 36 0.50 9.76 6.29
CA ILE A 36 1.72 9.64 5.49
C ILE A 36 1.62 10.68 4.38
N SER A 37 2.51 11.68 4.40
CA SER A 37 2.56 12.76 3.42
C SER A 37 3.36 12.31 2.20
N ILE A 38 2.68 11.80 1.17
CA ILE A 38 3.28 11.29 -0.08
C ILE A 38 3.15 12.26 -1.27
N GLY A 39 2.54 13.43 -1.05
CA GLY A 39 2.39 14.47 -2.06
C GLY A 39 3.56 15.46 -2.11
N ASP A 40 3.53 16.36 -3.09
CA ASP A 40 4.54 17.42 -3.28
C ASP A 40 4.59 18.46 -2.14
N HIS A 41 3.57 18.46 -1.28
CA HIS A 41 3.47 19.35 -0.14
C HIS A 41 3.65 18.57 1.15
N VAL A 42 4.64 18.97 1.93
CA VAL A 42 4.87 18.40 3.26
C VAL A 42 3.82 18.96 4.22
N GLU A 43 2.94 18.09 4.68
CA GLU A 43 2.06 18.38 5.81
C GLU A 43 2.87 18.36 7.12
N VAL A 44 2.49 19.21 8.07
CA VAL A 44 3.18 19.29 9.36
C VAL A 44 2.17 19.06 10.48
N GLY A 45 2.42 18.01 11.27
CA GLY A 45 1.60 17.65 12.42
C GLY A 45 2.25 16.55 13.23
N ASN A 46 1.82 16.38 14.48
CA ASN A 46 2.38 15.36 15.39
C ASN A 46 2.08 13.92 14.93
N ASN A 47 1.05 13.75 14.10
CA ASN A 47 0.63 12.48 13.53
C ASN A 47 1.06 12.31 12.06
N VAL A 48 1.95 13.18 11.55
CA VAL A 48 2.37 13.20 10.15
C VAL A 48 3.75 12.59 9.98
N MET A 49 3.87 11.67 9.02
CA MET A 49 5.14 11.08 8.58
C MET A 49 5.41 11.56 7.15
N SER A 50 6.46 12.33 6.97
CA SER A 50 6.80 12.95 5.68
C SER A 50 8.20 12.60 5.19
N ALA A 51 8.90 11.70 5.88
CA ALA A 51 10.26 11.29 5.55
C ALA A 51 10.42 9.78 5.79
N PRO A 52 11.44 9.15 5.19
CA PRO A 52 11.84 7.79 5.52
C PRO A 52 12.26 7.64 6.99
N GLY A 53 11.95 6.49 7.56
CA GLY A 53 12.20 6.19 8.96
C GLY A 53 11.26 5.12 9.51
N GLU A 54 11.49 4.77 10.77
CA GLU A 54 10.61 3.91 11.55
C GLU A 54 9.78 4.80 12.49
N TYR A 55 8.47 4.59 12.50
CA TYR A 55 7.52 5.36 13.29
C TYR A 55 6.58 4.42 14.02
N GLU A 56 6.13 4.85 15.19
CA GLU A 56 5.06 4.19 15.94
C GLU A 56 4.04 5.25 16.33
N ILE A 57 2.82 5.12 15.81
CA ILE A 57 1.71 6.02 16.12
C ILE A 57 0.52 5.20 16.54
N GLU A 58 0.07 5.40 17.78
CA GLU A 58 -1.06 4.67 18.36
C GLU A 58 -0.93 3.16 18.08
N ASP A 59 0.18 2.52 18.45
CA ASP A 59 0.43 1.08 18.27
C ASP A 59 0.40 0.57 16.81
N ILE A 60 0.47 1.46 15.81
CA ILE A 60 0.71 1.09 14.41
C ILE A 60 2.18 1.38 14.12
N LEU A 61 2.89 0.37 13.63
CA LEU A 61 4.27 0.51 13.21
C LEU A 61 4.33 0.84 11.72
N PHE A 62 5.15 1.83 11.39
CA PHE A 62 5.42 2.22 10.02
C PHE A 62 6.91 2.12 9.75
N SER A 63 7.27 1.45 8.65
CA SER A 63 8.63 1.46 8.12
C SER A 63 8.60 2.09 6.74
N ILE A 64 9.17 3.29 6.63
CA ILE A 64 9.13 4.11 5.42
C ILE A 64 10.52 4.17 4.82
N PHE A 65 10.63 3.87 3.53
CA PHE A 65 11.87 3.90 2.78
C PHE A 65 11.74 4.83 1.57
N ALA A 66 12.83 5.52 1.26
CA ALA A 66 12.98 6.25 0.00
C ALA A 66 13.38 5.32 -1.14
N PHE A 67 13.19 5.81 -2.37
CA PHE A 67 13.52 5.12 -3.59
C PHE A 67 14.28 6.03 -4.57
N GLY A 68 15.33 5.50 -5.19
CA GLY A 68 16.12 6.23 -6.17
C GLY A 68 16.93 7.37 -5.57
N GLU A 69 16.91 8.54 -6.22
CA GLU A 69 17.74 9.69 -5.82
C GLU A 69 17.08 10.60 -4.78
N ASN A 70 15.75 10.49 -4.58
CA ASN A 70 15.02 11.31 -3.63
C ASN A 70 14.96 10.65 -2.26
N LEU A 71 16.05 10.77 -1.50
CA LEU A 71 16.23 10.09 -0.21
C LEU A 71 15.33 10.61 0.92
N ASP A 72 14.62 11.71 0.70
CA ASP A 72 13.75 12.33 1.71
C ASP A 72 12.27 12.03 1.49
N HIS A 73 11.90 11.35 0.40
CA HIS A 73 10.50 11.10 0.06
C HIS A 73 10.02 9.71 0.51
N PRO A 74 8.81 9.58 1.09
CA PRO A 74 8.24 8.30 1.48
C PRO A 74 7.74 7.52 0.26
N ASP A 75 8.57 6.65 -0.32
CA ASP A 75 8.27 5.95 -1.58
C ASP A 75 7.73 4.53 -1.41
N ILE A 76 8.26 3.86 -0.38
CA ILE A 76 7.92 2.49 0.00
C ILE A 76 7.45 2.59 1.44
N ILE A 77 6.17 2.33 1.69
CA ILE A 77 5.58 2.49 3.02
C ILE A 77 5.06 1.14 3.48
N PHE A 78 5.66 0.62 4.52
CA PHE A 78 5.18 -0.56 5.22
C PHE A 78 4.39 -0.15 6.46
N LEU A 79 3.22 -0.75 6.64
CA LEU A 79 2.32 -0.56 7.77
C LEU A 79 2.09 -1.93 8.41
N ASP A 80 2.45 -2.06 9.69
CA ASP A 80 2.14 -3.22 10.52
C ASP A 80 1.16 -2.82 11.62
N SER A 81 0.03 -3.50 11.67
CA SER A 81 -1.06 -3.21 12.60
C SER A 81 -1.26 -4.36 13.59
N ASN A 82 -1.88 -4.08 14.73
CA ASN A 82 -2.09 -5.09 15.78
C ASN A 82 -3.08 -6.19 15.38
N GLU A 83 -3.85 -5.98 14.30
CA GLU A 83 -4.63 -7.03 13.64
C GLU A 83 -3.75 -8.10 12.98
N ASN A 84 -2.41 -7.97 13.03
CA ASN A 84 -1.43 -8.80 12.33
C ASN A 84 -1.65 -8.82 10.81
N ILE A 85 -2.22 -7.74 10.28
CA ILE A 85 -2.39 -7.47 8.85
C ILE A 85 -1.35 -6.44 8.47
N ARG A 86 -0.44 -6.83 7.56
CA ARG A 86 0.68 -6.01 7.11
C ARG A 86 0.50 -5.55 5.69
N VAL A 87 0.66 -4.25 5.46
CA VAL A 87 0.42 -3.60 4.17
C VAL A 87 1.70 -2.96 3.68
N LEU A 88 2.08 -3.26 2.44
CA LEU A 88 3.12 -2.56 1.71
C LEU A 88 2.49 -1.68 0.63
N TYR A 89 2.67 -0.37 0.74
CA TYR A 89 2.29 0.61 -0.27
C TYR A 89 3.50 1.04 -1.09
N LEU A 90 3.37 1.00 -2.42
CA LEU A 90 4.43 1.35 -3.35
C LEU A 90 3.97 2.48 -4.29
N LEU A 91 4.69 3.61 -4.28
CA LEU A 91 4.46 4.69 -5.25
C LEU A 91 4.83 4.29 -6.68
N SER A 92 4.30 5.04 -7.65
CA SER A 92 4.32 4.66 -9.06
C SER A 92 5.72 4.47 -9.63
N HIS A 93 6.68 5.28 -9.18
CA HIS A 93 8.05 5.27 -9.65
C HIS A 93 8.91 4.16 -9.05
N VAL A 94 8.47 3.47 -7.99
CA VAL A 94 9.21 2.34 -7.40
C VAL A 94 9.18 1.14 -8.36
N ASP A 95 10.29 0.78 -9.00
CA ASP A 95 10.34 -0.30 -9.99
C ASP A 95 11.17 -1.52 -9.57
N ASN A 96 11.76 -1.50 -8.38
CA ASN A 96 12.31 -2.67 -7.70
C ASN A 96 12.27 -2.46 -6.18
N LEU A 97 12.52 -3.54 -5.44
CA LEU A 97 12.83 -3.48 -4.01
C LEU A 97 14.23 -4.05 -3.82
N ASP A 98 15.11 -3.29 -3.19
CA ASP A 98 16.42 -3.78 -2.83
C ASP A 98 16.32 -4.91 -1.81
N LYS A 99 17.23 -5.89 -1.88
CA LYS A 99 17.26 -7.02 -0.94
C LYS A 99 17.31 -6.56 0.52
N SER A 100 18.01 -5.47 0.80
CA SER A 100 18.12 -4.88 2.13
C SER A 100 16.78 -4.34 2.66
N ILE A 101 15.85 -3.96 1.78
CA ILE A 101 14.49 -3.57 2.16
C ILE A 101 13.68 -4.84 2.41
N ILE A 102 13.72 -5.79 1.47
CA ILE A 102 12.97 -7.07 1.59
C ILE A 102 13.36 -7.81 2.88
N GLU A 103 14.64 -7.89 3.23
CA GLU A 103 15.13 -8.53 4.45
C GLU A 103 14.67 -7.84 5.75
N LYS A 104 14.27 -6.57 5.69
CA LYS A 104 13.73 -5.81 6.83
C LYS A 104 12.22 -5.90 6.92
N LEU A 105 11.54 -6.21 5.81
CA LEU A 105 10.12 -6.37 5.81
C LEU A 105 9.79 -7.74 6.42
N PRO A 106 8.95 -7.82 7.46
CA PRO A 106 8.33 -9.09 7.80
C PRO A 106 7.42 -9.52 6.63
N GLU A 107 6.85 -10.71 6.75
CA GLU A 107 5.89 -11.24 5.76
C GLU A 107 4.79 -10.21 5.44
N VAL A 108 4.58 -9.95 4.15
CA VAL A 108 3.66 -8.92 3.64
C VAL A 108 2.36 -9.59 3.22
N ASN A 109 1.24 -9.24 3.85
CA ASN A 109 -0.07 -9.81 3.48
C ASN A 109 -0.71 -9.08 2.30
N ILE A 110 -0.58 -7.76 2.26
CA ILE A 110 -1.23 -6.92 1.27
C ILE A 110 -0.19 -6.05 0.58
N VAL A 111 -0.12 -6.12 -0.75
CA VAL A 111 0.61 -5.14 -1.56
C VAL A 111 -0.37 -4.22 -2.26
N ILE A 112 -0.22 -2.92 -2.05
CA ILE A 112 -0.94 -1.86 -2.75
C ILE A 112 0.08 -1.11 -3.60
N ALA A 113 -0.09 -1.06 -4.91
CA ALA A 113 0.90 -0.44 -5.79
C ALA A 113 0.26 0.50 -6.80
N GLU A 114 0.74 1.74 -6.85
CA GLU A 114 0.49 2.62 -7.98
C GLU A 114 1.25 2.10 -9.21
N ILE A 115 0.58 2.04 -10.37
CA ILE A 115 1.18 1.48 -11.59
C ILE A 115 1.17 2.53 -12.71
N GLU A 116 2.36 2.92 -13.13
CA GLU A 116 2.59 3.59 -14.41
C GLU A 116 2.72 2.55 -15.54
N ASP A 117 2.26 2.89 -16.75
CA ASP A 117 2.23 1.98 -17.89
C ASP A 117 3.59 1.37 -18.22
N SER A 118 4.67 2.16 -18.10
CA SER A 118 6.04 1.71 -18.37
C SER A 118 6.61 0.77 -17.32
N LYS A 119 5.93 0.60 -16.18
CA LYS A 119 6.42 -0.12 -14.98
C LYS A 119 5.54 -1.30 -14.59
N LEU A 120 4.52 -1.67 -15.38
CA LEU A 120 3.64 -2.79 -15.08
C LEU A 120 4.43 -4.08 -14.77
N ASP A 121 5.28 -4.53 -15.68
CA ASP A 121 6.06 -5.78 -15.52
C ASP A 121 6.95 -5.75 -14.26
N LYS A 122 7.51 -4.60 -13.95
CA LYS A 122 8.35 -4.38 -12.76
C LYS A 122 7.54 -4.50 -11.48
N LYS A 123 6.36 -3.90 -11.44
CA LYS A 123 5.43 -4.04 -10.30
C LYS A 123 4.95 -5.47 -10.12
N MET A 124 4.64 -6.18 -11.21
CA MET A 124 4.23 -7.58 -11.14
C MET A 124 5.37 -8.46 -10.62
N GLN A 125 6.62 -8.20 -11.01
CA GLN A 125 7.77 -8.92 -10.45
C GLN A 125 7.89 -8.71 -8.94
N ILE A 126 7.74 -7.49 -8.45
CA ILE A 126 7.76 -7.21 -7.00
C ILE A 126 6.67 -8.00 -6.28
N VAL A 127 5.45 -8.04 -6.83
CA VAL A 127 4.35 -8.82 -6.25
C VAL A 127 4.68 -10.31 -6.21
N SER A 128 5.23 -10.85 -7.29
CA SER A 128 5.64 -12.27 -7.35
C SER A 128 6.78 -12.58 -6.39
N ASP A 129 7.73 -11.66 -6.16
CA ASP A 129 8.85 -11.87 -5.24
C ASP A 129 8.43 -11.81 -3.77
N LEU A 130 7.39 -11.02 -3.47
CA LEU A 130 6.85 -10.86 -2.12
C LEU A 130 5.80 -11.92 -1.76
N GLU A 131 5.18 -12.56 -2.75
CA GLU A 131 4.12 -13.56 -2.60
C GLU A 131 3.01 -13.15 -1.60
N PRO A 132 2.37 -11.96 -1.74
CA PRO A 132 1.33 -11.53 -0.81
C PRO A 132 0.04 -12.33 -0.99
N ASP A 133 -0.80 -12.36 0.05
CA ASP A 133 -2.16 -12.91 -0.03
C ASP A 133 -3.07 -12.07 -0.93
N ILE A 134 -2.90 -10.75 -0.85
CA ILE A 134 -3.75 -9.76 -1.53
C ILE A 134 -2.91 -8.75 -2.29
N PHE A 135 -3.28 -8.51 -3.55
CA PHE A 135 -2.73 -7.43 -4.36
C PHE A 135 -3.81 -6.43 -4.80
N VAL A 136 -3.52 -5.15 -4.59
CA VAL A 136 -4.39 -4.02 -4.96
C VAL A 136 -3.63 -3.09 -5.92
N PRO A 137 -3.72 -3.31 -7.24
CA PRO A 137 -3.16 -2.39 -8.22
C PRO A 137 -3.99 -1.10 -8.27
N LEU A 138 -3.34 0.04 -8.06
CA LEU A 138 -3.91 1.36 -8.28
C LEU A 138 -3.59 1.80 -9.71
N VAL A 139 -4.48 1.43 -10.62
CA VAL A 139 -4.33 1.59 -12.08
C VAL A 139 -5.69 1.76 -12.75
N ASP A 140 -5.71 2.25 -13.99
CA ASP A 140 -6.92 2.28 -14.79
C ASP A 140 -7.50 0.87 -15.01
N LYS A 141 -8.83 0.75 -14.87
CA LYS A 141 -9.57 -0.52 -15.02
C LYS A 141 -9.35 -1.21 -16.36
N SER A 142 -9.07 -0.46 -17.43
CA SER A 142 -8.81 -1.01 -18.76
C SER A 142 -7.61 -1.98 -18.78
N ARG A 143 -6.73 -1.91 -17.77
CA ARG A 143 -5.52 -2.73 -17.65
C ARG A 143 -5.75 -4.07 -16.93
N SER A 144 -6.98 -4.37 -16.51
CA SER A 144 -7.28 -5.58 -15.72
C SER A 144 -6.86 -6.88 -16.40
N GLU A 145 -7.03 -7.00 -17.72
CA GLU A 145 -6.68 -8.22 -18.45
C GLU A 145 -5.16 -8.44 -18.55
N GLU A 146 -4.39 -7.35 -18.61
CA GLU A 146 -2.93 -7.42 -18.61
C GLU A 146 -2.40 -7.88 -17.25
N ILE A 147 -2.98 -7.36 -16.15
CA ILE A 147 -2.65 -7.76 -14.79
C ILE A 147 -2.99 -9.24 -14.54
N LYS A 148 -4.19 -9.68 -14.96
CA LYS A 148 -4.60 -11.10 -14.86
C LYS A 148 -3.59 -12.01 -15.53
N LYS A 149 -3.20 -11.67 -16.76
CA LYS A 149 -2.26 -12.46 -17.55
C LYS A 149 -0.87 -12.49 -16.90
N ALA A 150 -0.40 -11.36 -16.38
CA ALA A 150 0.93 -11.25 -15.79
C ALA A 150 1.07 -12.04 -14.47
N LEU A 151 0.02 -12.03 -13.63
CA LEU A 151 0.01 -12.72 -12.34
C LEU A 151 -0.57 -14.14 -12.42
N GLY A 152 -1.11 -14.54 -13.57
CA GLY A 152 -1.75 -15.85 -13.75
C GLY A 152 -3.05 -16.03 -12.95
N VAL A 153 -3.70 -14.93 -12.55
CA VAL A 153 -4.94 -14.97 -11.76
C VAL A 153 -6.18 -15.08 -12.63
N SER A 154 -7.17 -15.81 -12.14
CA SER A 154 -8.41 -16.09 -12.87
C SER A 154 -9.38 -14.90 -12.87
N ASN A 155 -9.34 -14.06 -11.83
CA ASN A 155 -10.29 -12.98 -11.58
C ASN A 155 -9.58 -11.76 -10.95
N ILE A 156 -10.15 -10.58 -11.21
CA ILE A 156 -9.89 -9.37 -10.45
C ILE A 156 -11.24 -8.81 -10.00
N GLU A 157 -11.48 -8.77 -8.70
CA GLU A 157 -12.73 -8.25 -8.15
C GLU A 157 -12.68 -6.73 -8.04
N SER A 158 -13.78 -6.06 -8.38
CA SER A 158 -13.86 -4.61 -8.35
C SER A 158 -14.76 -4.14 -7.21
N VAL A 159 -14.20 -3.43 -6.23
CA VAL A 159 -14.89 -3.06 -4.98
C VAL A 159 -14.71 -1.58 -4.66
N ALA A 160 -15.70 -0.94 -4.04
CA ALA A 160 -15.56 0.45 -3.56
C ALA A 160 -14.77 0.54 -2.24
N THR A 161 -14.80 -0.53 -1.45
CA THR A 161 -14.07 -0.65 -0.19
C THR A 161 -13.69 -2.11 0.00
N LEU A 162 -12.40 -2.37 0.14
CA LEU A 162 -11.88 -3.68 0.48
C LEU A 162 -11.97 -3.85 2.00
N ASN A 163 -12.60 -4.93 2.44
CA ASN A 163 -12.67 -5.30 3.84
C ASN A 163 -11.83 -6.56 4.00
N VAL A 164 -10.78 -6.49 4.83
CA VAL A 164 -9.87 -7.60 5.09
C VAL A 164 -9.98 -7.99 6.54
N ALA A 165 -10.25 -9.26 6.79
CA ALA A 165 -10.19 -9.89 8.11
C ALA A 165 -8.98 -10.83 8.18
N GLN A 166 -8.52 -11.13 9.39
CA GLN A 166 -7.35 -11.98 9.63
C GLN A 166 -7.50 -13.36 8.95
N LYS A 167 -8.69 -13.95 8.97
CA LYS A 167 -8.99 -15.22 8.28
C LYS A 167 -8.74 -15.19 6.75
N ASP A 168 -8.71 -14.02 6.14
CA ASP A 168 -8.51 -13.85 4.70
C ASP A 168 -7.01 -13.92 4.33
N ILE A 169 -6.11 -13.87 5.33
CA ILE A 169 -4.64 -13.92 5.21
C ILE A 169 -4.01 -15.09 5.99
N GLU A 170 -4.81 -15.89 6.72
CA GLU A 170 -4.35 -17.03 7.54
C GLU A 170 -4.50 -18.40 6.85
N GLY A 171 -4.99 -18.43 5.61
CA GLY A 171 -5.23 -19.68 4.89
C GLY A 171 -3.98 -20.21 4.20
N GLU A 172 -3.81 -21.54 4.15
CA GLU A 172 -2.86 -22.24 3.25
C GLU A 172 -3.21 -22.06 1.74
N SER A 173 -4.11 -21.11 1.42
CA SER A 173 -4.58 -20.84 0.08
C SER A 173 -3.51 -20.06 -0.68
N SER A 174 -2.72 -20.78 -1.46
CA SER A 174 -1.65 -20.26 -2.32
C SER A 174 -2.11 -19.39 -3.51
N GLU A 175 -3.38 -18.96 -3.56
CA GLU A 175 -3.91 -18.19 -4.68
C GLU A 175 -3.99 -16.71 -4.31
N LEU A 176 -3.18 -15.90 -5.00
CA LEU A 176 -3.18 -14.45 -4.89
C LEU A 176 -4.57 -13.87 -5.22
N LEU A 177 -5.14 -13.13 -4.28
CA LEU A 177 -6.39 -12.40 -4.49
C LEU A 177 -6.10 -11.00 -5.04
N VAL A 178 -6.78 -10.60 -6.12
CA VAL A 178 -6.55 -9.29 -6.74
C VAL A 178 -7.82 -8.45 -6.74
N TYR A 179 -7.71 -7.23 -6.21
CA TYR A 179 -8.82 -6.27 -6.10
C TYR A 179 -8.52 -4.93 -6.78
N LEU A 180 -9.49 -4.42 -7.54
CA LEU A 180 -9.48 -3.04 -8.04
C LEU A 180 -10.40 -2.17 -7.19
N LEU A 181 -9.82 -1.16 -6.56
CA LEU A 181 -10.58 -0.15 -5.82
C LEU A 181 -11.24 0.84 -6.77
N ASN A 182 -12.56 1.00 -6.63
CA ASN A 182 -13.35 1.96 -7.39
C ASN A 182 -13.52 3.25 -6.61
N ASN A 183 -13.32 4.37 -7.28
CA ASN A 183 -13.84 5.67 -6.88
C ASN A 183 -15.29 5.86 -7.36
#